data_AF-A0A3G8X2C3-F1
#
_entry.id   AF-A0A3G8X2C3-F1
#
_cell.length_a   1.000
_cell.length_b   1.000
_cell.length_c   1.000
_cell.angle_alpha   90.00
_cell.angle_beta   90.00
_cell.angle_gamma   90.00
#
_symmetry.space_group_name_H-M   'P 1'
#
loop_
_entity.id
_entity.type
_entity.pdbx_description
1 polymer ?
#
loop_
_entity_poly.entity_id
_entity_poly.type
_entity_poly.pdbx_seq_one_letter_code
_entity_poly.pdbx_strand_id
1 'polypeptide(L)'
;MKVFGSELISLYNGDIVMIILAVDEMDCERLYHYLTIDAYEFKKHIAEHLPEVTYLSVGFKNPNGKLEWNKNYIELPKWYDLN
;
A
#
# COMPACT_ATOMS: atom_id res chain seq x y z
N MET A 1 13.10 1.63 8.46
CA MET A 1 11.97 1.97 7.60
C MET A 1 11.36 3.26 8.07
N LYS A 2 11.41 4.30 7.24
CA LYS A 2 10.66 5.54 7.48
C LYS A 2 9.56 5.63 6.42
N VAL A 3 8.32 5.83 6.88
CA VAL A 3 7.16 6.08 6.02
C VAL A 3 6.91 7.58 6.04
N PHE A 4 6.72 8.17 4.86
CA PHE A 4 6.51 9.61 4.70
C PHE A 4 5.02 9.97 4.58
N GLY A 5 4.19 9.01 4.19
CA GLY A 5 2.75 9.20 4.04
C GLY A 5 2.12 8.09 3.22
N SER A 6 0.92 8.34 2.70
CA SER A 6 0.22 7.45 1.80
C SER A 6 -0.57 8.22 0.75
N GLU A 7 -0.74 7.65 -0.43
CA GLU A 7 -1.61 8.19 -1.49
C GLU A 7 -2.60 7.13 -1.96
N LEU A 8 -3.82 7.56 -2.28
CA LEU A 8 -4.85 6.69 -2.87
C LEU A 8 -4.86 6.89 -4.38
N ILE A 9 -4.88 5.79 -5.13
CA ILE A 9 -5.06 5.80 -6.58
C ILE A 9 -6.24 4.91 -6.95
N SER A 10 -7.01 5.35 -7.95
CA SER A 10 -8.02 4.51 -8.59
C SER A 10 -7.40 3.83 -9.80
N LEU A 11 -7.59 2.52 -9.91
CA LEU A 11 -7.27 1.75 -11.11
C LEU A 11 -8.42 1.87 -12.13
N TYR A 12 -8.14 1.50 -13.38
CA TYR A 12 -9.12 1.58 -14.48
C TYR A 12 -10.34 0.68 -14.29
N ASN A 13 -10.22 -0.37 -13.46
CA ASN A 13 -11.29 -1.28 -13.13
C ASN A 13 -12.14 -0.82 -11.92
N GLY A 14 -11.85 0.36 -11.35
CA GLY A 14 -12.55 0.91 -10.19
C GLY A 14 -11.97 0.50 -8.84
N ASP A 15 -10.95 -0.36 -8.80
CA ASP A 15 -10.27 -0.73 -7.56
C ASP A 15 -9.44 0.44 -7.01
N ILE A 16 -9.47 0.60 -5.69
CA ILE A 16 -8.67 1.61 -5.00
C ILE A 16 -7.43 0.93 -4.42
N VAL A 17 -6.27 1.51 -4.70
CA VAL A 17 -4.98 1.09 -4.14
C VAL A 17 -4.47 2.18 -3.23
N MET A 18 -4.09 1.81 -2.00
CA MET A 18 -3.33 2.68 -1.12
C MET A 18 -1.83 2.42 -1.31
N ILE A 19 -1.12 3.46 -1.71
CA ILE A 19 0.33 3.46 -1.90
C ILE A 19 0.98 4.05 -0.65
N ILE A 20 1.72 3.24 0.10
CA ILE A 20 2.51 3.70 1.25
C ILE A 20 3.83 4.27 0.75
N LEU A 21 4.14 5.51 1.11
CA LEU A 21 5.30 6.23 0.63
C LEU A 21 6.53 5.99 1.51
N ALA A 22 7.54 5.35 0.94
CA ALA A 22 8.89 5.26 1.48
C ALA A 22 9.73 6.49 1.12
N VAL A 23 10.86 6.66 1.81
CA VAL A 23 11.78 7.79 1.60
C VAL A 23 12.55 7.66 0.29
N ASP A 24 12.95 6.44 -0.06
CA ASP A 24 13.71 6.12 -1.26
C ASP A 24 13.37 4.71 -1.77
N GLU A 25 13.98 4.33 -2.89
CA GLU A 25 13.78 3.03 -3.53
C GLU A 25 14.18 1.85 -2.65
N MET A 26 15.27 1.96 -1.87
CA MET A 26 15.74 0.88 -1.01
C MET A 26 14.79 0.65 0.18
N ASP A 27 14.30 1.73 0.80
CA ASP A 27 13.27 1.64 1.83
C ASP A 27 11.92 1.19 1.25
N CYS A 28 11.63 1.51 -0.01
CA CYS A 28 10.44 1.03 -0.74
C CYS A 28 10.46 -0.50 -0.85
N GLU A 29 11.56 -1.10 -1.30
CA GLU A 29 11.69 -2.57 -1.38
C GLU A 29 11.54 -3.25 -0.01
N ARG A 30 12.20 -2.71 1.03
CA ARG A 30 12.09 -3.23 2.40
C ARG A 30 10.66 -3.17 2.92
N LEU A 31 9.98 -2.04 2.70
CA LEU A 31 8.59 -1.84 3.08
C LEU A 31 7.67 -2.80 2.33
N TYR A 32 7.89 -3.02 1.04
CA TYR A 32 7.13 -3.99 0.25
C TYR A 32 7.21 -5.39 0.86
N HIS A 33 8.42 -5.85 1.18
CA HIS A 33 8.64 -7.16 1.77
C HIS A 33 7.99 -7.29 3.15
N TYR A 34 8.15 -6.27 4.00
CA TYR A 34 7.49 -6.22 5.30
C TYR A 34 5.97 -6.31 5.17
N LEU A 35 5.37 -5.46 4.32
CA LEU A 35 3.93 -5.48 4.09
C LEU A 35 3.47 -6.81 3.51
N THR A 36 4.26 -7.47 2.66
CA THR A 36 3.88 -8.77 2.09
C THR A 36 3.83 -9.86 3.16
N ILE A 37 4.84 -9.92 4.03
CA ILE A 37 5.10 -11.07 4.92
C ILE A 37 4.50 -10.89 6.33
N ASP A 38 4.65 -9.71 6.93
CA ASP A 38 4.54 -9.54 8.39
C ASP A 38 3.78 -8.25 8.78
N ALA A 39 2.66 -8.00 8.08
CA ALA A 39 1.83 -6.83 8.32
C ALA A 39 0.33 -7.16 8.37
N TYR A 40 -0.03 -8.35 8.87
CA TYR A 40 -1.44 -8.79 8.91
C TYR A 40 -2.34 -7.84 9.70
N GLU A 41 -1.96 -7.47 10.92
CA GLU A 41 -2.73 -6.54 11.76
C GLU A 41 -2.91 -5.17 11.09
N PHE A 42 -1.88 -4.68 10.42
CA PHE A 42 -1.98 -3.43 9.65
C PHE A 42 -2.95 -3.56 8.48
N LYS A 43 -2.86 -4.65 7.69
CA LYS A 43 -3.80 -4.92 6.58
C LYS A 43 -5.23 -5.03 7.08
N LYS A 44 -5.44 -5.72 8.20
CA LYS A 44 -6.75 -5.85 8.86
C LYS A 44 -7.29 -4.48 9.27
N HIS A 45 -6.46 -3.66 9.92
CA HIS A 45 -6.84 -2.31 10.32
C HIS A 45 -7.28 -1.47 9.11
N ILE A 46 -6.54 -1.51 8.00
CA ILE A 46 -6.94 -0.83 6.76
C ILE A 46 -8.27 -1.37 6.24
N ALA A 47 -8.44 -2.69 6.14
CA ALA A 47 -9.68 -3.29 5.64
C ALA A 47 -10.92 -2.92 6.48
N GLU A 48 -10.76 -2.77 7.80
CA GLU A 48 -11.84 -2.39 8.72
C GLU A 48 -12.20 -0.89 8.64
N HIS A 49 -11.21 -0.01 8.44
CA HIS A 49 -11.42 1.45 8.52
C HIS A 49 -11.56 2.11 7.15
N LEU A 50 -11.04 1.47 6.09
CA LEU A 50 -11.05 1.92 4.71
C LEU A 50 -11.48 0.75 3.80
N PRO A 51 -12.73 0.28 3.92
CA PRO A 51 -13.22 -0.91 3.20
C PRO A 51 -13.25 -0.71 1.68
N GLU A 52 -13.17 0.52 1.18
CA GLU A 52 -13.06 0.85 -0.23
C GLU A 52 -11.67 0.54 -0.81
N VAL A 53 -10.64 0.41 0.02
CA VAL A 53 -9.28 0.08 -0.42
C VAL A 53 -9.19 -1.43 -0.66
N THR A 54 -9.02 -1.81 -1.92
CA THR A 54 -8.89 -3.22 -2.33
C THR A 54 -7.46 -3.73 -2.17
N TYR A 55 -6.49 -2.85 -2.43
CA TYR A 55 -5.07 -3.23 -2.51
C TYR A 55 -4.16 -2.28 -1.75
N LEU A 56 -3.05 -2.82 -1.27
CA LEU A 56 -1.89 -2.06 -0.84
C LEU A 56 -0.77 -2.15 -1.87
N SER A 57 0.03 -1.10 -1.94
CA SER A 57 1.36 -1.14 -2.51
C SER A 57 2.26 -0.12 -1.82
N VAL A 58 3.50 -0.06 -2.26
CA VAL A 58 4.50 0.87 -1.78
C VAL A 58 5.06 1.68 -2.94
N GLY A 59 5.46 2.89 -2.65
CA GLY A 59 6.12 3.74 -3.62
C GLY A 59 7.00 4.78 -2.95
N PHE A 60 7.62 5.63 -3.75
CA PHE A 60 8.37 6.79 -3.32
C PHE A 60 8.16 7.91 -4.34
N LYS A 61 8.47 9.15 -3.94
CA LYS A 61 8.52 10.26 -4.90
C LYS A 61 9.94 10.42 -5.39
N ASN A 62 10.13 10.35 -6.70
CA ASN A 62 11.43 10.61 -7.30
C ASN A 62 11.81 12.10 -7.12
N PRO A 63 13.05 12.51 -7.44
CA PRO A 63 13.48 13.91 -7.29
C PRO A 63 12.63 14.95 -8.04
N ASN A 64 11.88 14.52 -9.06
CA ASN A 64 10.94 15.38 -9.81
C ASN A 64 9.55 15.45 -9.14
N GLY A 65 9.37 14.85 -7.97
CA GLY A 65 8.10 14.79 -7.24
C GLY A 65 7.09 13.79 -7.82
N LYS A 66 7.47 13.00 -8.82
CA LYS A 66 6.58 12.02 -9.44
C LYS A 66 6.53 10.76 -8.60
N LEU A 67 5.32 10.24 -8.37
CA LEU A 67 5.09 8.98 -7.70
C LEU A 67 5.58 7.81 -8.57
N GLU A 68 6.51 7.04 -8.04
CA GLU A 68 6.93 5.74 -8.56
C GLU A 68 6.56 4.68 -7.53
N TRP A 69 5.87 3.63 -7.96
CA TRP A 69 5.36 2.62 -7.04
C TRP A 69 5.34 1.24 -7.65
N ASN A 70 5.36 0.24 -6.76
CA ASN A 70 5.37 -1.16 -7.13
C ASN A 70 4.00 -1.57 -7.71
N LYS A 71 4.01 -2.23 -8.88
CA LYS A 71 2.78 -2.70 -9.53
C LYS A 71 2.36 -4.09 -9.08
N ASN A 72 3.17 -4.75 -8.26
CA ASN A 72 2.80 -5.97 -7.57
C ASN A 72 1.94 -5.57 -6.36
N TYR A 73 0.62 -5.63 -6.55
CA TYR A 73 -0.33 -5.25 -5.52
C TYR A 73 -0.46 -6.33 -4.45
N ILE A 74 -0.56 -5.90 -3.20
CA ILE A 74 -0.82 -6.75 -2.04
C ILE A 74 -2.31 -6.69 -1.77
N GLU A 75 -3.01 -7.80 -1.95
CA GLU A 75 -4.44 -7.89 -1.65
C GLU A 75 -4.68 -7.73 -0.15
N LEU A 76 -5.67 -6.89 0.18
CA LEU A 76 -6.15 -6.76 1.54
C LEU A 76 -7.17 -7.86 1.84
N PRO A 77 -7.23 -8.37 3.08
CA PRO A 77 -8.32 -9.24 3.48
C PRO A 77 -9.63 -8.48 3.28
N LYS A 78 -10.64 -9.15 2.73
CA LYS A 78 -11.94 -8.52 2.58
C LYS A 78 -12.54 -8.36 3.97
N TRP A 79 -13.14 -7.20 4.23
CA TRP A 79 -13.73 -6.87 5.54
C TRP A 79 -14.76 -7.91 6.01
N TYR A 80 -15.46 -8.58 5.08
CA TYR A 80 -16.42 -9.64 5.38
C TYR A 80 -15.80 -11.01 5.66
N ASP A 81 -14.55 -11.25 5.24
CA ASP A 81 -13.81 -12.49 5.56
C ASP A 81 -13.17 -12.43 6.96
N LEU A 82 -13.24 -11.28 7.62
CA LEU A 82 -12.71 -11.04 8.97
C LEU A 82 -13.75 -11.27 10.08
N ASN A 83 -14.99 -11.64 9.72
CA ASN A 83 -16.11 -11.92 10.63
C ASN A 83 -16.39 -13.42 10.78
#